data_AF-A0A2P2EEF2-F1
#
_entry.id   AF-A0A2P2EEF2-F1
#
_cell.length_a   1.000
_cell.length_b   1.000
_cell.length_c   1.000
_cell.angle_alpha   90.00
_cell.angle_beta   90.00
_cell.angle_gamma   90.00
#
_symmetry.space_group_name_H-M   'P 1'
#
loop_
_entity.id
_entity.type
_entity.pdbx_description
1 polymer ?
#
loop_
_entity_poly.entity_id
_entity_poly.type
_entity_poly.pdbx_seq_one_letter_code
_entity_poly.pdbx_strand_id
1 'polypeptide(L)'
;MKETVALDVARAPLVLPERLAGERAKTAKLVAQRSLIVWGEHCSECAAPACYTACNFYTPRPDGHCRRFVHGIETVEHGGPTDIPLTRIRFRRWGKLEGRGPVRALGLAEAARLEQAVRPALGLGLAVLARKLARDQTNHHRALAQGKAEGFDSFMVEGAALSGDDLAFTLTIMPTDKQNPALFQTRFSLTRDWSRTTIPLADITRHLDLSFDHLIQIEPVGEAEGVEALFGLCDFVSLAKADNRPANQTAAPIMPATKAKVVVWDLDHTIWDGILVEDGAEGLRVRPGIREVIEALDARGILQSVASKNDHAPAMAALRHHGLSDYLLVPQIGWGPKSASLTRIADALNLGLDSFVFIDDQPFERGEVGETHPSVTVFNEVDALSLLDRPQFDVPITAESRGRRALYAVEAARAQAAEAADGNMDDFLRNCALVLDLAPLGSDDIERVYELSQRTNQLNVAATRFTREEVAALATPKNGVEAWTMRCRDRFGDYGLIGFAHIKPDVGQMLDFFMSCRVQRKRVEAAFLGWLAEHCAGAEVLTIQYRKTARNDAALAMFEALGFTLRTTGEGEGDLRLTLPTDVAGADIVKVQITQATQAALAAQEMV
;
A
#
# COMPACT_ATOMS: atom_id res chain seq x y z
N MET A 1 -2.16 19.93 -22.84
CA MET A 1 -1.83 20.55 -24.15
C MET A 1 -0.37 20.24 -24.54
N LYS A 2 0.04 20.42 -25.80
CA LYS A 2 1.40 20.02 -26.28
C LYS A 2 1.99 21.09 -27.18
N GLU A 3 3.31 21.13 -27.30
CA GLU A 3 3.97 21.95 -28.34
C GLU A 3 3.44 21.58 -29.74
N THR A 4 3.04 22.60 -30.50
CA THR A 4 2.49 22.41 -31.85
C THR A 4 3.66 22.21 -32.82
N VAL A 5 4.00 20.96 -33.13
CA VAL A 5 4.98 20.65 -34.19
C VAL A 5 4.31 19.76 -35.23
N ALA A 6 4.36 20.17 -36.50
CA ALA A 6 3.94 19.33 -37.62
C ALA A 6 4.77 18.03 -37.62
N LEU A 7 4.10 16.87 -37.58
CA LEU A 7 4.77 15.58 -37.68
C LEU A 7 4.95 15.19 -39.14
N ASP A 8 6.10 14.57 -39.46
CA ASP A 8 6.48 14.21 -40.82
C ASP A 8 5.67 13.04 -41.43
N VAL A 9 4.79 12.35 -40.67
CA VAL A 9 4.10 11.14 -41.14
C VAL A 9 2.66 11.05 -40.59
N ALA A 10 1.73 10.62 -41.46
CA ALA A 10 0.34 10.31 -41.11
C ALA A 10 0.26 9.19 -40.06
N ARG A 11 -0.55 9.41 -39.01
CA ARG A 11 -0.65 8.53 -37.83
C ARG A 11 -1.62 7.37 -38.05
N ALA A 12 -1.26 6.18 -37.56
CA ALA A 12 -2.20 5.07 -37.42
C ALA A 12 -3.10 5.29 -36.18
N PRO A 13 -4.43 5.14 -36.29
CA PRO A 13 -5.32 5.20 -35.13
C PRO A 13 -5.04 4.02 -34.19
N LEU A 14 -4.87 4.30 -32.89
CA LEU A 14 -4.73 3.28 -31.85
C LEU A 14 -6.07 3.18 -31.10
N VAL A 15 -6.74 2.04 -31.21
CA VAL A 15 -7.96 1.75 -30.43
C VAL A 15 -7.52 1.22 -29.06
N LEU A 16 -8.03 1.83 -27.98
CA LEU A 16 -7.76 1.36 -26.63
C LEU A 16 -8.60 0.11 -26.29
N PRO A 17 -8.04 -0.84 -25.52
CA PRO A 17 -8.83 -1.85 -24.82
C PRO A 17 -9.93 -1.22 -23.95
N GLU A 18 -11.10 -1.86 -23.92
CA GLU A 18 -12.29 -1.37 -23.18
C GLU A 18 -12.01 -1.13 -21.69
N ARG A 19 -11.19 -1.99 -21.07
CA ARG A 19 -10.74 -1.84 -19.68
C ARG A 19 -10.01 -0.52 -19.44
N LEU A 20 -9.09 -0.12 -20.32
CA LEU A 20 -8.35 1.16 -20.18
C LEU A 20 -9.28 2.35 -20.45
N ALA A 21 -10.24 2.22 -21.36
CA ALA A 21 -11.23 3.26 -21.63
C ALA A 21 -12.17 3.47 -20.41
N GLY A 22 -12.57 2.41 -19.72
CA GLY A 22 -13.43 2.46 -18.54
C GLY A 22 -12.78 3.17 -17.35
N GLU A 23 -11.51 2.84 -17.04
CA GLU A 23 -10.78 3.48 -15.93
C GLU A 23 -10.58 4.99 -16.16
N ARG A 24 -10.29 5.38 -17.40
CA ARG A 24 -10.17 6.81 -17.78
C ARG A 24 -11.45 7.60 -17.55
N ALA A 25 -12.61 7.01 -17.84
CA ALA A 25 -13.90 7.66 -17.61
C ALA A 25 -14.21 7.87 -16.13
N LYS A 26 -13.67 7.04 -15.23
CA LYS A 26 -13.81 7.23 -13.78
C LYS A 26 -13.03 8.45 -13.30
N THR A 27 -11.82 8.67 -13.80
CA THR A 27 -11.00 9.82 -13.39
C THR A 27 -11.60 11.15 -13.83
N ALA A 28 -12.16 11.23 -15.04
CA ALA A 28 -12.83 12.44 -15.52
C ALA A 28 -13.97 12.91 -14.59
N LYS A 29 -14.58 11.99 -13.83
CA LYS A 29 -15.64 12.32 -12.86
C LYS A 29 -15.12 12.84 -11.52
N LEU A 30 -13.82 12.66 -11.23
CA LEU A 30 -13.20 13.08 -9.96
C LEU A 30 -12.65 14.50 -10.01
N VAL A 31 -12.50 15.07 -11.21
CA VAL A 31 -11.80 16.34 -11.42
C VAL A 31 -12.82 17.44 -11.71
N ALA A 32 -12.83 18.50 -10.91
CA ALA A 32 -13.63 19.69 -11.18
C ALA A 32 -12.91 20.64 -12.13
N GLN A 33 -11.65 20.94 -11.83
CA GLN A 33 -10.80 21.81 -12.64
C GLN A 33 -9.43 21.18 -12.81
N ARG A 34 -8.72 21.58 -13.86
CA ARG A 34 -7.33 21.17 -14.09
C ARG A 34 -6.51 22.32 -14.64
N SER A 35 -5.20 22.22 -14.52
CA SER A 35 -4.27 23.04 -15.28
C SER A 35 -4.28 22.67 -16.75
N LEU A 36 -3.56 23.47 -17.53
CA LEU A 36 -3.31 23.19 -18.93
C LEU A 36 -1.82 23.30 -19.21
N ILE A 37 -1.04 22.35 -18.70
CA ILE A 37 0.40 22.36 -18.95
C ILE A 37 0.63 22.12 -20.45
N VAL A 38 1.47 22.97 -21.05
CA VAL A 38 1.94 22.82 -22.43
C VAL A 38 3.22 22.00 -22.41
N TRP A 39 3.08 20.70 -22.60
CA TRP A 39 4.20 19.76 -22.58
C TRP A 39 5.03 19.82 -23.87
N GLY A 40 6.35 19.93 -23.71
CA GLY A 40 7.35 19.87 -24.76
C GLY A 40 8.30 18.69 -24.59
N GLU A 41 9.04 18.36 -25.64
CA GLU A 41 10.10 17.35 -25.60
C GLU A 41 11.46 18.03 -25.32
N HIS A 42 12.17 17.55 -24.31
CA HIS A 42 13.44 18.12 -23.88
C HIS A 42 14.46 17.01 -23.62
N CYS A 43 15.74 17.37 -23.62
CA CYS A 43 16.83 16.46 -23.32
C CYS A 43 17.26 16.62 -21.87
N SER A 44 17.46 15.54 -21.12
CA SER A 44 17.95 15.59 -19.74
C SER A 44 19.43 15.97 -19.63
N GLU A 45 20.26 15.49 -20.55
CA GLU A 45 21.72 15.67 -20.52
C GLU A 45 22.26 16.96 -21.16
N CYS A 46 21.44 17.70 -21.92
CA CYS A 46 21.94 18.74 -22.81
C CYS A 46 21.62 20.16 -22.33
N ALA A 47 22.63 21.04 -22.32
CA ALA A 47 22.43 22.47 -22.15
C ALA A 47 22.10 23.15 -23.49
N ALA A 48 20.81 23.37 -23.76
CA ALA A 48 20.37 24.20 -24.88
C ALA A 48 20.77 25.68 -24.66
N PRO A 49 21.10 26.45 -25.72
CA PRO A 49 21.10 26.07 -27.14
C PRO A 49 22.44 25.48 -27.63
N ALA A 50 23.49 25.45 -26.80
CA ALA A 50 24.83 24.98 -27.21
C ALA A 50 24.81 23.56 -27.78
N CYS A 51 23.93 22.70 -27.23
CA CYS A 51 23.76 21.33 -27.68
C CYS A 51 23.30 21.19 -29.14
N TYR A 52 22.70 22.21 -29.76
CA TYR A 52 22.20 22.12 -31.15
C TYR A 52 23.31 22.05 -32.20
N THR A 53 24.54 22.38 -31.83
CA THR A 53 25.71 22.35 -32.73
C THR A 53 26.75 21.33 -32.30
N ALA A 54 26.85 21.06 -30.99
CA ALA A 54 27.91 20.23 -30.42
C ALA A 54 27.47 18.78 -30.08
N CYS A 55 26.17 18.48 -30.05
CA CYS A 55 25.70 17.15 -29.63
C CYS A 55 25.63 16.16 -30.80
N ASN A 56 26.36 15.04 -30.68
CA ASN A 56 26.35 13.94 -31.65
C ASN A 56 24.97 13.26 -31.79
N PHE A 57 24.10 13.43 -30.78
CA PHE A 57 22.76 12.87 -30.77
C PHE A 57 21.69 13.90 -31.17
N TYR A 58 22.06 15.13 -31.54
CA TYR A 58 21.11 16.14 -31.98
C TYR A 58 20.40 15.66 -33.25
N THR A 59 19.07 15.71 -33.23
CA THR A 59 18.24 15.41 -34.39
C THR A 59 17.21 16.54 -34.50
N PRO A 60 17.24 17.39 -35.52
CA PRO A 60 16.34 18.54 -35.58
C PRO A 60 14.89 18.11 -35.82
N ARG A 61 13.98 18.73 -35.08
CA ARG A 61 12.57 18.88 -35.44
C ARG A 61 12.41 19.90 -36.58
N PRO A 62 11.22 19.96 -37.23
CA PRO A 62 10.91 21.01 -38.20
C PRO A 62 11.08 22.45 -37.70
N ASP A 63 10.90 22.68 -36.39
CA ASP A 63 11.10 23.98 -35.71
C ASP A 63 12.56 24.26 -35.29
N GLY A 64 13.47 23.30 -35.53
CA GLY A 64 14.89 23.37 -35.18
C GLY A 64 15.25 22.93 -33.75
N HIS A 65 14.28 22.55 -32.91
CA HIS A 65 14.58 22.00 -31.59
C HIS A 65 15.02 20.53 -31.65
N CYS A 66 15.59 20.02 -30.56
CA CYS A 66 16.06 18.64 -30.51
C CYS A 66 14.89 17.64 -30.41
N ARG A 67 14.80 16.70 -31.34
CA ARG A 67 13.83 15.60 -31.37
C ARG A 67 14.23 14.52 -30.36
N ARG A 68 13.45 14.37 -29.30
CA ARG A 68 13.65 13.42 -28.19
C ARG A 68 12.58 12.35 -28.08
N PHE A 69 11.50 12.47 -28.85
CA PHE A 69 10.49 11.43 -29.02
C PHE A 69 10.49 10.93 -30.46
N VAL A 70 10.26 9.63 -30.65
CA VAL A 70 10.31 9.00 -31.99
C VAL A 70 9.26 9.62 -32.92
N HIS A 71 8.06 9.84 -32.40
CA HIS A 71 6.91 10.37 -33.13
C HIS A 71 6.39 11.71 -32.57
N GLY A 72 7.20 12.40 -31.76
CA GLY A 72 6.71 13.52 -30.96
C GLY A 72 5.70 13.08 -29.90
N ILE A 73 4.89 14.02 -29.41
CA ILE A 73 3.83 13.74 -28.43
C ILE A 73 2.52 13.48 -29.19
N GLU A 74 2.21 12.21 -29.48
CA GLU A 74 1.08 11.83 -30.34
C GLU A 74 -0.24 11.89 -29.56
N THR A 75 -1.30 12.39 -30.18
CA THR A 75 -2.66 12.34 -29.58
C THR A 75 -3.37 11.13 -30.14
N VAL A 76 -3.97 10.33 -29.25
CA VAL A 76 -4.69 9.10 -29.60
C VAL A 76 -6.19 9.38 -29.59
N GLU A 77 -6.86 9.07 -30.69
CA GLU A 77 -8.33 9.08 -30.74
C GLU A 77 -8.86 7.82 -30.08
N HIS A 78 -9.71 7.95 -29.06
CA HIS A 78 -10.09 6.83 -28.21
C HIS A 78 -11.61 6.61 -28.11
N GLY A 79 -12.41 7.20 -29.00
CA GLY A 79 -13.84 6.90 -29.21
C GLY A 79 -14.80 7.05 -28.01
N GLY A 80 -14.32 7.51 -26.86
CA GLY A 80 -15.06 7.57 -25.59
C GLY A 80 -15.38 9.00 -25.13
N PRO A 81 -16.33 9.19 -24.21
CA PRO A 81 -16.93 10.48 -23.85
C PRO A 81 -16.05 11.37 -22.95
N THR A 82 -14.75 11.12 -22.84
CA THR A 82 -13.88 11.87 -21.93
C THR A 82 -13.22 13.06 -22.64
N ASP A 83 -13.41 14.25 -22.08
CA ASP A 83 -12.80 15.51 -22.54
C ASP A 83 -11.29 15.63 -22.24
N ILE A 84 -10.68 14.59 -21.65
CA ILE A 84 -9.25 14.54 -21.30
C ILE A 84 -8.47 13.90 -22.45
N PRO A 85 -7.44 14.57 -23.00
CA PRO A 85 -6.67 14.05 -24.13
C PRO A 85 -5.86 12.82 -23.70
N LEU A 86 -5.74 11.86 -24.61
CA LEU A 86 -4.82 10.75 -24.46
C LEU A 86 -3.61 10.97 -25.34
N THR A 87 -2.44 10.71 -24.79
CA THR A 87 -1.18 10.94 -25.47
C THR A 87 -0.31 9.70 -25.48
N ARG A 88 0.31 9.39 -26.62
CA ARG A 88 1.29 8.32 -26.76
C ARG A 88 2.65 8.95 -26.97
N ILE A 89 3.64 8.45 -26.23
CA ILE A 89 5.01 8.93 -26.32
C ILE A 89 5.94 7.73 -26.37
N ARG A 90 6.78 7.70 -27.40
CA ARG A 90 7.92 6.79 -27.49
C ARG A 90 9.20 7.59 -27.33
N PHE A 91 9.91 7.34 -26.23
CA PHE A 91 11.09 8.08 -25.82
C PHE A 91 12.30 7.64 -26.64
N ARG A 92 13.13 8.61 -27.04
CA ARG A 92 14.51 8.40 -27.48
C ARG A 92 15.43 8.60 -26.29
N ARG A 93 16.69 8.24 -26.46
CA ARG A 93 17.74 8.45 -25.48
C ARG A 93 17.74 9.88 -24.91
N TRP A 94 17.73 9.96 -23.57
CA TRP A 94 17.69 11.18 -22.75
C TRP A 94 16.45 12.06 -22.98
N GLY A 95 15.36 11.49 -23.48
CA GLY A 95 14.12 12.21 -23.65
C GLY A 95 13.39 12.41 -22.33
N LYS A 96 12.92 13.63 -22.09
CA LYS A 96 12.02 13.98 -20.99
C LYS A 96 10.88 14.87 -21.49
N LEU A 97 9.76 14.82 -20.78
CA LEU A 97 8.69 15.80 -20.89
C LEU A 97 9.06 17.02 -20.04
N GLU A 98 8.86 18.22 -20.57
CA GLU A 98 9.04 19.46 -19.82
C GLU A 98 7.86 20.39 -20.07
N GLY A 99 7.29 20.90 -18.98
CA GLY A 99 6.28 21.93 -18.92
C GLY A 99 6.78 23.12 -18.12
N ARG A 100 6.00 24.21 -18.12
CA ARG A 100 6.29 25.42 -17.36
C ARG A 100 5.06 25.90 -16.61
N GLY A 101 5.27 26.34 -15.36
CA GLY A 101 4.31 27.14 -14.61
C GLY A 101 4.82 28.57 -14.39
N PRO A 102 4.02 29.43 -13.75
CA PRO A 102 2.74 29.11 -13.11
C PRO A 102 1.60 28.89 -14.11
N VAL A 103 0.63 28.03 -13.76
CA VAL A 103 -0.53 27.68 -14.60
C VAL A 103 -1.83 27.95 -13.86
N ARG A 104 -2.86 28.40 -14.58
CA ARG A 104 -4.19 28.69 -13.98
C ARG A 104 -5.12 27.47 -13.99
N ALA A 105 -6.06 27.44 -13.06
CA ALA A 105 -7.14 26.46 -13.03
C ALA A 105 -8.19 26.72 -14.11
N LEU A 106 -8.62 25.67 -14.81
CA LEU A 106 -9.61 25.71 -15.89
C LEU A 106 -10.65 24.62 -15.66
N GLY A 107 -11.92 24.93 -15.95
CA GLY A 107 -12.96 23.90 -15.99
C GLY A 107 -12.68 22.89 -17.12
N LEU A 108 -13.05 21.62 -16.94
CA LEU A 108 -12.76 20.55 -17.91
C LEU A 108 -13.20 20.88 -19.34
N ALA A 109 -14.42 21.43 -19.50
CA ALA A 109 -14.93 21.81 -20.82
C ALA A 109 -14.17 23.00 -21.44
N GLU A 110 -13.72 23.96 -20.62
CA GLU A 110 -12.90 25.08 -21.10
C GLU A 110 -11.52 24.57 -21.54
N ALA A 111 -10.88 23.72 -20.72
CA ALA A 111 -9.60 23.11 -21.05
C ALA A 111 -9.69 22.29 -22.35
N ALA A 112 -10.75 21.51 -22.54
CA ALA A 112 -10.97 20.73 -23.76
C ALA A 112 -11.18 21.61 -25.01
N ARG A 113 -11.96 22.70 -24.89
CA ARG A 113 -12.12 23.68 -25.99
C ARG A 113 -10.79 24.33 -26.36
N LEU A 114 -10.01 24.73 -25.36
CA LEU A 114 -8.68 25.30 -25.58
C LEU A 114 -7.75 24.29 -26.26
N GLU A 115 -7.79 23.01 -25.90
CA GLU A 115 -7.00 21.97 -26.58
C GLU A 115 -7.46 21.67 -28.01
N GLN A 116 -8.77 21.72 -28.28
CA GLN A 116 -9.33 21.52 -29.62
C GLN A 116 -9.03 22.69 -30.55
N ALA A 117 -9.11 23.94 -30.06
CA ALA A 117 -8.78 25.15 -30.81
C ALA A 117 -7.30 25.21 -31.25
N VAL A 118 -6.47 24.36 -30.64
CA VAL A 118 -5.01 24.30 -30.81
C VAL A 118 -4.55 23.21 -31.78
N ARG A 119 -5.46 22.34 -32.27
CA ARG A 119 -5.12 21.35 -33.31
C ARG A 119 -4.71 22.09 -34.59
N PRO A 120 -3.46 21.93 -35.09
CA PRO A 120 -3.01 22.68 -36.24
C PRO A 120 -3.80 22.28 -37.49
N ALA A 121 -4.35 23.27 -38.20
CA ALA A 121 -4.88 23.12 -39.56
C ALA A 121 -3.76 23.08 -40.64
N LEU A 122 -2.53 22.74 -40.25
CA LEU A 122 -1.36 22.84 -41.13
C LEU A 122 -1.27 21.60 -42.04
N GLY A 123 -1.90 21.73 -43.21
CA GLY A 123 -1.59 20.92 -44.39
C GLY A 123 -0.15 21.16 -44.88
N LEU A 124 0.39 20.12 -45.53
CA LEU A 124 1.71 20.08 -46.16
C LEU A 124 1.98 21.33 -47.02
N GLY A 125 3.09 22.05 -46.78
CA GLY A 125 3.65 22.92 -47.83
C GLY A 125 4.52 24.12 -47.45
N LEU A 126 4.55 24.60 -46.20
CA LEU A 126 5.20 25.87 -45.87
C LEU A 126 6.15 25.78 -44.66
N ALA A 127 7.23 25.01 -44.78
CA ALA A 127 8.10 24.64 -43.64
C ALA A 127 8.72 25.81 -42.86
N VAL A 128 8.97 26.98 -43.47
CA VAL A 128 9.58 28.15 -42.79
C VAL A 128 8.53 29.03 -42.10
N LEU A 129 7.43 29.34 -42.79
CA LEU A 129 6.27 30.00 -42.18
C LEU A 129 5.70 29.14 -41.05
N ALA A 130 5.71 27.81 -41.22
CA ALA A 130 5.32 26.85 -40.19
C ALA A 130 6.18 26.94 -38.92
N ARG A 131 7.49 27.27 -38.98
CA ARG A 131 8.32 27.39 -37.74
C ARG A 131 7.91 28.60 -36.91
N LYS A 132 7.80 29.77 -37.54
CA LYS A 132 7.42 31.00 -36.84
C LYS A 132 6.00 30.88 -36.32
N LEU A 133 5.09 30.40 -37.16
CA LEU A 133 3.69 30.20 -36.78
C LEU A 133 3.54 29.16 -35.65
N ALA A 134 4.29 28.05 -35.68
CA ALA A 134 4.29 27.04 -34.61
C ALA A 134 4.83 27.58 -33.28
N ARG A 135 5.89 28.40 -33.31
CA ARG A 135 6.43 29.07 -32.11
C ARG A 135 5.47 30.12 -31.57
N ASP A 136 4.92 30.95 -32.43
CA ASP A 136 3.95 31.99 -32.07
C ASP A 136 2.68 31.36 -31.48
N GLN A 137 2.22 30.25 -32.05
CA GLN A 137 1.11 29.44 -31.51
C GLN A 137 1.46 28.83 -30.15
N THR A 138 2.62 28.17 -30.02
CA THR A 138 3.05 27.58 -28.73
C THR A 138 3.15 28.65 -27.63
N ASN A 139 3.67 29.83 -27.96
CA ASN A 139 3.73 30.97 -27.03
C ASN A 139 2.34 31.52 -26.70
N HIS A 140 1.47 31.66 -27.68
CA HIS A 140 0.07 32.05 -27.47
C HIS A 140 -0.65 31.07 -26.54
N HIS A 141 -0.42 29.78 -26.71
CA HIS A 141 -1.04 28.73 -25.90
C HIS A 141 -0.50 28.72 -24.47
N ARG A 142 0.82 28.91 -24.29
CA ARG A 142 1.40 29.12 -22.97
C ARG A 142 0.77 30.33 -22.29
N ALA A 143 0.59 31.44 -23.00
CA ALA A 143 -0.07 32.63 -22.44
C ALA A 143 -1.53 32.36 -22.01
N LEU A 144 -2.28 31.53 -22.75
CA LEU A 144 -3.65 31.14 -22.39
C LEU A 144 -3.72 30.22 -21.16
N ALA A 145 -2.68 29.42 -20.93
CA ALA A 145 -2.55 28.49 -19.81
C ALA A 145 -1.92 29.11 -18.55
N GLN A 146 -1.14 30.18 -18.72
CA GLN A 146 -0.48 30.89 -17.64
C GLN A 146 -1.47 31.67 -16.79
N GLY A 147 -1.15 31.77 -15.51
CA GLY A 147 -1.90 32.54 -14.54
C GLY A 147 -1.60 32.05 -13.13
N LYS A 148 -2.29 32.61 -12.14
CA LYS A 148 -2.07 32.24 -10.74
C LYS A 148 -2.35 30.76 -10.50
N ALA A 149 -1.38 30.06 -9.90
CA ALA A 149 -1.48 28.68 -9.49
C ALA A 149 -2.29 28.55 -8.17
N GLU A 150 -3.55 28.96 -8.20
CA GLU A 150 -4.46 28.92 -7.05
C GLU A 150 -5.59 27.90 -7.29
N GLY A 151 -6.01 27.23 -6.22
CA GLY A 151 -7.20 26.37 -6.23
C GLY A 151 -6.98 24.93 -6.69
N PHE A 152 -5.73 24.47 -6.81
CA PHE A 152 -5.44 23.04 -7.04
C PHE A 152 -5.29 22.29 -5.71
N ASP A 153 -5.64 21.00 -5.71
CA ASP A 153 -5.50 20.10 -4.57
C ASP A 153 -4.29 19.16 -4.73
N SER A 154 -3.94 18.81 -5.98
CA SER A 154 -2.91 17.82 -6.29
C SER A 154 -2.35 17.97 -7.70
N PHE A 155 -1.20 17.36 -7.97
CA PHE A 155 -0.72 17.04 -9.30
C PHE A 155 -1.05 15.57 -9.60
N MET A 156 -1.80 15.31 -10.68
CA MET A 156 -2.25 13.96 -11.03
C MET A 156 -1.59 13.51 -12.33
N VAL A 157 -1.01 12.31 -12.31
CA VAL A 157 -0.46 11.64 -13.49
C VAL A 157 -1.19 10.32 -13.70
N GLU A 158 -1.71 10.13 -14.90
CA GLU A 158 -2.34 8.90 -15.35
C GLU A 158 -1.70 8.38 -16.62
N GLY A 159 -1.68 7.06 -16.76
CA GLY A 159 -1.12 6.45 -17.94
C GLY A 159 -1.04 4.94 -17.87
N ALA A 160 -0.42 4.37 -18.90
CA ALA A 160 -0.11 2.94 -18.95
C ALA A 160 1.18 2.73 -19.75
N ALA A 161 1.95 1.71 -19.40
CA ALA A 161 3.11 1.26 -20.15
C ALA A 161 2.68 0.46 -21.38
N LEU A 162 3.31 0.74 -22.52
CA LEU A 162 3.12 -0.01 -23.78
C LEU A 162 4.32 -0.89 -24.14
N SER A 163 5.46 -0.71 -23.47
CA SER A 163 6.72 -1.39 -23.78
C SER A 163 6.84 -2.80 -23.20
N GLY A 164 5.82 -3.30 -22.52
CA GLY A 164 5.76 -4.66 -22.01
C GLY A 164 6.21 -4.82 -20.56
N ASP A 165 6.82 -3.84 -19.89
CA ASP A 165 7.12 -3.87 -18.45
C ASP A 165 6.60 -2.61 -17.75
N ASP A 166 6.55 -2.63 -16.41
CA ASP A 166 6.19 -1.45 -15.62
C ASP A 166 7.27 -0.37 -15.76
N LEU A 167 6.83 0.85 -16.08
CA LEU A 167 7.71 1.98 -16.36
C LEU A 167 7.75 2.94 -15.18
N ALA A 168 8.92 3.08 -14.55
CA ALA A 168 9.15 4.08 -13.53
C ALA A 168 9.54 5.44 -14.15
N PHE A 169 9.02 6.52 -13.58
CA PHE A 169 9.30 7.90 -13.95
C PHE A 169 9.64 8.73 -12.72
N THR A 170 10.42 9.79 -12.93
CA THR A 170 10.65 10.85 -11.96
C THR A 170 9.86 12.08 -12.38
N LEU A 171 9.04 12.62 -11.47
CA LEU A 171 8.49 13.97 -11.56
C LEU A 171 9.43 14.91 -10.81
N THR A 172 9.89 15.96 -11.47
CA THR A 172 10.73 17.01 -10.88
C THR A 172 10.10 18.37 -11.14
N ILE A 173 9.93 19.18 -10.10
CA ILE A 173 9.49 20.56 -10.21
C ILE A 173 10.59 21.43 -9.62
N MET A 174 10.99 22.49 -10.34
CA MET A 174 12.09 23.34 -9.89
C MET A 174 11.93 24.78 -10.39
N PRO A 175 12.39 25.80 -9.64
CA PRO A 175 12.40 27.17 -10.09
C PRO A 175 13.25 27.31 -11.36
N THR A 176 12.87 28.24 -12.22
CA THR A 176 13.69 28.60 -13.38
C THR A 176 14.91 29.42 -12.98
N ASP A 177 14.85 30.09 -11.82
CA ASP A 177 15.99 30.78 -11.22
C ASP A 177 17.01 29.78 -10.72
N LYS A 178 18.17 29.73 -11.39
CA LYS A 178 19.28 28.84 -11.07
C LYS A 178 19.93 29.13 -9.72
N GLN A 179 19.69 30.32 -9.14
CA GLN A 179 20.20 30.66 -7.80
C GLN A 179 19.29 30.12 -6.69
N ASN A 180 18.06 29.74 -7.02
CA ASN A 180 17.14 29.14 -6.07
C ASN A 180 17.36 27.61 -6.06
N PRO A 181 17.88 27.03 -4.97
CA PRO A 181 18.18 25.60 -4.90
C PRO A 181 16.94 24.74 -4.66
N ALA A 182 15.76 25.35 -4.48
CA ALA A 182 14.53 24.64 -4.19
C ALA A 182 14.17 23.65 -5.30
N LEU A 183 13.69 22.47 -4.90
CA LEU A 183 13.38 21.36 -5.79
C LEU A 183 12.34 20.49 -5.12
N PHE A 184 11.34 20.06 -5.88
CA PHE A 184 10.46 18.96 -5.51
C PHE A 184 10.72 17.82 -6.48
N GLN A 185 10.95 16.62 -5.97
CA GLN A 185 11.15 15.45 -6.81
C GLN A 185 10.49 14.23 -6.18
N THR A 186 9.76 13.46 -6.98
CA THR A 186 9.14 12.21 -6.56
C THR A 186 9.11 11.21 -7.71
N ARG A 187 8.87 9.93 -7.42
CA ARG A 187 8.76 8.87 -8.42
C ARG A 187 7.33 8.38 -8.54
N PHE A 188 6.95 7.99 -9.75
CA PHE A 188 5.70 7.30 -10.02
C PHE A 188 5.91 6.19 -11.06
N SER A 189 5.01 5.22 -11.11
CA SER A 189 5.11 4.11 -12.07
C SER A 189 3.86 4.02 -12.93
N LEU A 190 4.04 3.71 -14.21
CA LEU A 190 2.97 3.33 -15.13
C LEU A 190 3.05 1.84 -15.37
N THR A 191 2.02 1.10 -14.96
CA THR A 191 1.95 -0.35 -15.17
C THR A 191 1.38 -0.68 -16.55
N ARG A 192 1.34 -1.97 -16.90
CA ARG A 192 0.61 -2.44 -18.10
C ARG A 192 -0.88 -2.11 -18.07
N ASP A 193 -1.44 -1.94 -16.88
CA ASP A 193 -2.82 -1.50 -16.65
C ASP A 193 -2.88 0.02 -16.47
N TRP A 194 -4.10 0.58 -16.50
CA TRP A 194 -4.28 2.02 -16.26
C TRP A 194 -3.87 2.38 -14.84
N SER A 195 -2.80 3.14 -14.73
CA SER A 195 -2.22 3.63 -13.49
C SER A 195 -2.58 5.08 -13.27
N ARG A 196 -2.76 5.46 -12.00
CA ARG A 196 -3.03 6.84 -11.58
C ARG A 196 -2.29 7.12 -10.30
N THR A 197 -1.45 8.15 -10.34
CA THR A 197 -0.72 8.66 -9.19
C THR A 197 -1.19 10.08 -8.90
N THR A 198 -1.52 10.35 -7.64
CA THR A 198 -1.93 11.67 -7.17
C THR A 198 -0.90 12.16 -6.17
N ILE A 199 -0.31 13.31 -6.43
CA ILE A 199 0.71 13.93 -5.59
C ILE A 199 0.07 15.16 -4.95
N PRO A 200 -0.17 15.17 -3.63
CA PRO A 200 -0.78 16.32 -2.96
C PRO A 200 -0.04 17.63 -3.25
N LEU A 201 -0.79 18.69 -3.53
CA LEU A 201 -0.17 19.99 -3.82
C LEU A 201 0.62 20.51 -2.61
N ALA A 202 0.15 20.19 -1.40
CA ALA A 202 0.82 20.53 -0.15
C ALA A 202 2.25 19.97 -0.08
N ASP A 203 2.49 18.79 -0.65
CA ASP A 203 3.83 18.20 -0.64
C ASP A 203 4.75 18.95 -1.61
N ILE A 204 4.22 19.39 -2.75
CA ILE A 204 4.97 20.22 -3.71
C ILE A 204 5.26 21.60 -3.12
N THR A 205 4.26 22.24 -2.50
CA THR A 205 4.37 23.63 -2.03
C THR A 205 5.16 23.80 -0.74
N ARG A 206 5.42 22.72 0.00
CA ARG A 206 6.41 22.71 1.10
C ARG A 206 7.83 23.02 0.63
N HIS A 207 8.17 22.62 -0.59
CA HIS A 207 9.50 22.79 -1.14
C HIS A 207 9.59 23.97 -2.11
N LEU A 208 8.47 24.33 -2.75
CA LEU A 208 8.44 25.30 -3.85
C LEU A 208 7.27 26.24 -3.76
N ASP A 209 7.52 27.52 -3.94
CA ASP A 209 6.44 28.46 -4.21
C ASP A 209 6.09 28.43 -5.71
N LEU A 210 4.99 27.75 -6.02
CA LEU A 210 4.47 27.57 -7.38
C LEU A 210 3.88 28.85 -7.99
N SER A 211 3.82 29.95 -7.25
CA SER A 211 3.45 31.26 -7.81
C SER A 211 4.56 31.87 -8.66
N PHE A 212 5.81 31.42 -8.50
CA PHE A 212 6.95 31.82 -9.31
C PHE A 212 7.19 30.91 -10.51
N ASP A 213 7.96 31.39 -11.49
CA ASP A 213 8.30 30.64 -12.70
C ASP A 213 9.09 29.36 -12.38
N HIS A 214 8.53 28.22 -12.77
CA HIS A 214 9.09 26.90 -12.51
C HIS A 214 8.98 25.98 -13.73
N LEU A 215 9.90 25.02 -13.81
CA LEU A 215 9.86 23.91 -14.74
C LEU A 215 9.21 22.71 -14.06
N ILE A 216 8.47 21.93 -14.85
CA ILE A 216 7.86 20.66 -14.44
C ILE A 216 8.40 19.62 -15.42
N GLN A 217 9.12 18.61 -14.93
CA GLN A 217 9.84 17.64 -15.74
C GLN A 217 9.41 16.23 -15.39
N ILE A 218 9.14 15.42 -16.41
CA ILE A 218 8.85 13.99 -16.26
C ILE A 218 9.86 13.21 -17.11
N GLU A 219 10.62 12.34 -16.46
CA GLU A 219 11.71 11.58 -17.09
C GLU A 219 11.62 10.09 -16.73
N PRO A 220 11.80 9.16 -17.69
CA PRO A 220 11.93 7.74 -17.38
C PRO A 220 13.11 7.47 -16.43
N VAL A 221 12.92 6.59 -15.45
CA VAL A 221 14.01 6.11 -14.60
C VAL A 221 14.80 5.05 -15.37
N GLY A 222 16.10 5.28 -15.58
CA GLY A 222 16.98 4.38 -16.32
C GLY A 222 17.11 4.74 -17.81
N GLU A 223 17.25 3.74 -18.68
CA GLU A 223 17.42 3.98 -20.12
C GLU A 223 16.10 4.42 -20.78
N ALA A 224 16.04 5.69 -21.19
CA ALA A 224 14.85 6.24 -21.84
C ALA A 224 14.61 5.72 -23.27
N GLU A 225 15.60 5.11 -23.93
CA GLU A 225 15.48 4.69 -25.32
C GLU A 225 14.55 3.49 -25.48
N GLY A 226 13.51 3.64 -26.29
CA GLY A 226 12.56 2.55 -26.57
C GLY A 226 11.40 2.45 -25.57
N VAL A 227 11.45 3.20 -24.46
CA VAL A 227 10.32 3.35 -23.53
C VAL A 227 9.11 3.92 -24.26
N GLU A 228 7.97 3.24 -24.18
CA GLU A 228 6.73 3.66 -24.80
C GLU A 228 5.60 3.66 -23.77
N ALA A 229 4.92 4.81 -23.63
CA ALA A 229 3.89 5.02 -22.62
C ALA A 229 2.70 5.81 -23.17
N LEU A 230 1.53 5.53 -22.60
CA LEU A 230 0.34 6.36 -22.70
C LEU A 230 0.30 7.31 -21.49
N PHE A 231 0.02 8.58 -21.73
CA PHE A 231 -0.32 9.55 -20.68
C PHE A 231 -1.74 10.08 -20.91
N GLY A 232 -2.59 9.94 -19.88
CA GLY A 232 -3.91 10.54 -19.79
C GLY A 232 -3.83 11.93 -19.16
N LEU A 233 -4.48 12.12 -18.01
CA LEU A 233 -4.35 13.35 -17.23
C LEU A 233 -2.93 13.46 -16.66
N CYS A 234 -2.27 14.60 -16.90
CA CYS A 234 -0.92 14.87 -16.42
C CYS A 234 -0.81 16.37 -16.12
N ASP A 235 -1.49 16.79 -15.06
CA ASP A 235 -1.80 18.19 -14.76
C ASP A 235 -2.02 18.39 -13.25
N PHE A 236 -1.94 19.64 -12.79
CA PHE A 236 -2.52 20.03 -11.52
C PHE A 236 -4.05 19.95 -11.61
N VAL A 237 -4.71 19.49 -10.54
CA VAL A 237 -6.15 19.24 -10.51
C VAL A 237 -6.77 19.77 -9.24
N SER A 238 -8.02 20.22 -9.34
CA SER A 238 -8.92 20.34 -8.20
C SER A 238 -9.97 19.25 -8.29
N LEU A 239 -10.27 18.62 -7.16
CA LEU A 239 -11.20 17.51 -7.10
C LEU A 239 -12.64 18.04 -7.06
N ALA A 240 -13.54 17.35 -7.76
CA ALA A 240 -14.95 17.68 -7.74
C ALA A 240 -15.50 17.55 -6.31
N LYS A 241 -16.07 18.65 -5.78
CA LYS A 241 -16.87 18.58 -4.55
C LYS A 241 -18.01 17.61 -4.82
N ALA A 242 -18.04 16.50 -4.10
CA ALA A 242 -19.08 15.50 -4.24
C ALA A 242 -20.45 16.15 -3.99
N ASP A 243 -21.37 16.01 -4.95
CA ASP A 243 -22.80 16.15 -4.68
C ASP A 243 -23.15 15.26 -3.49
N ASN A 244 -23.92 15.80 -2.55
CA ASN A 244 -24.40 15.16 -1.32
C ASN A 244 -25.24 13.90 -1.63
N ARG A 245 -24.57 12.78 -1.94
CA ARG A 245 -25.08 11.41 -1.81
C ARG A 245 -24.10 10.63 -0.94
N PRO A 246 -24.62 9.75 -0.07
CA PRO A 246 -23.92 9.33 1.13
C PRO A 246 -22.59 8.68 0.76
N ALA A 247 -21.55 9.19 1.41
CA ALA A 247 -20.18 8.74 1.29
C ALA A 247 -20.10 7.23 1.52
N ASN A 248 -19.67 6.48 0.50
CA ASN A 248 -19.11 5.17 0.77
C ASN A 248 -17.64 5.39 1.14
N GLN A 249 -17.39 5.31 2.45
CA GLN A 249 -16.10 5.07 3.11
C GLN A 249 -15.16 6.26 3.25
N THR A 250 -15.54 7.17 4.15
CA THR A 250 -14.58 7.78 5.07
C THR A 250 -13.82 6.66 5.81
N ALA A 251 -12.54 6.48 5.48
CA ALA A 251 -11.61 5.95 6.47
C ALA A 251 -11.66 6.91 7.67
N ALA A 252 -11.86 6.35 8.87
CA ALA A 252 -11.74 7.08 10.12
C ALA A 252 -10.39 7.84 10.17
N PRO A 253 -10.27 8.93 10.96
CA PRO A 253 -8.99 9.61 11.14
C PRO A 253 -7.88 8.57 11.37
N ILE A 254 -6.85 8.63 10.53
CA ILE A 254 -5.69 7.73 10.57
C ILE A 254 -4.90 8.08 11.83
N MET A 255 -5.36 7.55 12.96
CA MET A 255 -4.76 7.74 14.27
C MET A 255 -3.93 6.52 14.64
N PRO A 256 -2.81 6.71 15.35
CA PRO A 256 -2.10 5.60 15.97
C PRO A 256 -3.04 4.74 16.81
N ALA A 257 -2.83 3.43 16.79
CA ALA A 257 -3.52 2.51 17.66
C ALA A 257 -3.21 2.84 19.12
N THR A 258 -4.18 2.59 19.99
CA THR A 258 -4.05 2.83 21.44
C THR A 258 -2.94 2.01 22.10
N LYS A 259 -2.51 0.91 21.47
CA LYS A 259 -1.44 0.02 21.95
C LYS A 259 -0.50 -0.31 20.80
N ALA A 260 0.80 -0.22 21.06
CA ALA A 260 1.85 -0.61 20.13
C ALA A 260 1.92 -2.13 19.98
N LYS A 261 2.15 -2.60 18.75
CA LYS A 261 2.40 -4.01 18.45
C LYS A 261 3.82 -4.25 17.95
N VAL A 262 4.43 -3.25 17.31
CA VAL A 262 5.77 -3.35 16.73
C VAL A 262 6.57 -2.08 17.05
N VAL A 263 7.84 -2.24 17.43
CA VAL A 263 8.83 -1.16 17.47
C VAL A 263 9.89 -1.42 16.40
N VAL A 264 10.10 -0.43 15.54
CA VAL A 264 11.13 -0.45 14.50
C VAL A 264 12.22 0.53 14.88
N TRP A 265 13.43 0.00 15.02
CA TRP A 265 14.61 0.74 15.48
C TRP A 265 15.51 1.11 14.30
N ASP A 266 16.04 2.33 14.30
CA ASP A 266 17.34 2.56 13.67
C ASP A 266 18.48 1.97 14.51
N LEU A 267 19.68 1.87 13.93
CA LEU A 267 20.87 1.31 14.56
C LEU A 267 21.83 2.40 15.05
N ASP A 268 22.48 3.11 14.12
CA ASP A 268 23.54 4.08 14.43
C ASP A 268 22.96 5.25 15.23
N HIS A 269 23.69 5.67 16.27
CA HIS A 269 23.24 6.63 17.28
C HIS A 269 21.91 6.32 18.01
N THR A 270 21.22 5.23 17.66
CA THR A 270 19.90 4.88 18.19
C THR A 270 19.98 3.72 19.17
N ILE A 271 20.43 2.54 18.72
CA ILE A 271 20.65 1.37 19.60
C ILE A 271 22.04 1.44 20.26
N TRP A 272 23.04 1.90 19.52
CA TRP A 272 24.42 2.07 20.00
C TRP A 272 24.92 3.48 19.76
N ASP A 273 25.95 3.86 20.52
CA ASP A 273 26.70 5.08 20.27
C ASP A 273 27.75 4.82 19.17
N GLY A 274 27.72 5.64 18.13
CA GLY A 274 28.66 5.58 17.01
C GLY A 274 28.00 5.20 15.68
N ILE A 275 28.84 5.13 14.63
CA ILE A 275 28.45 4.77 13.26
C ILE A 275 29.22 3.52 12.87
N LEU A 276 28.51 2.46 12.48
CA LEU A 276 29.11 1.15 12.21
C LEU A 276 30.26 1.19 11.20
N VAL A 277 30.14 1.98 10.13
CA VAL A 277 31.18 2.06 9.09
C VAL A 277 32.46 2.75 9.58
N GLU A 278 32.36 3.60 10.60
CA GLU A 278 33.48 4.38 11.14
C GLU A 278 34.15 3.65 12.30
N ASP A 279 33.36 3.16 13.25
CA ASP A 279 33.84 2.60 14.52
C ASP A 279 34.08 1.09 14.45
N GLY A 280 33.43 0.41 13.50
CA GLY A 280 33.41 -1.05 13.41
C GLY A 280 32.64 -1.72 14.56
N ALA A 281 32.26 -2.98 14.38
CA ALA A 281 31.40 -3.70 15.33
C ALA A 281 31.96 -3.80 16.76
N GLU A 282 33.29 -3.81 16.94
CA GLU A 282 33.95 -3.86 18.26
C GLU A 282 34.05 -2.49 18.94
N GLY A 283 34.02 -1.41 18.16
CA GLY A 283 34.09 -0.03 18.67
C GLY A 283 32.74 0.49 19.16
N LEU A 284 31.65 -0.05 18.60
CA LEU A 284 30.29 0.31 18.97
C LEU A 284 29.92 -0.15 20.38
N ARG A 285 29.20 0.71 21.11
CA ARG A 285 28.69 0.40 22.45
C ARG A 285 27.18 0.59 22.47
N VAL A 286 26.45 -0.48 22.80
CA VAL A 286 24.99 -0.39 23.03
C VAL A 286 24.73 0.66 24.10
N ARG A 287 23.84 1.61 23.81
CA ARG A 287 23.50 2.71 24.71
C ARG A 287 22.96 2.13 26.03
N PRO A 288 23.40 2.65 27.19
CA PRO A 288 22.93 2.15 28.49
C PRO A 288 21.41 2.17 28.60
N GLY A 289 20.80 1.05 29.02
CA GLY A 289 19.34 0.91 29.18
C GLY A 289 18.58 0.41 27.95
N ILE A 290 19.16 0.48 26.73
CA ILE A 290 18.47 0.04 25.51
C ILE A 290 18.22 -1.46 25.51
N ARG A 291 19.17 -2.27 26.00
CA ARG A 291 18.97 -3.72 26.10
C ARG A 291 17.76 -4.05 26.98
N GLU A 292 17.69 -3.42 28.14
CA GLU A 292 16.62 -3.64 29.12
C GLU A 292 15.25 -3.24 28.53
N VAL A 293 15.21 -2.18 27.71
CA VAL A 293 14.01 -1.79 26.96
C VAL A 293 13.63 -2.86 25.93
N ILE A 294 14.58 -3.33 25.11
CA ILE A 294 14.35 -4.37 24.11
C ILE A 294 13.81 -5.65 24.78
N GLU A 295 14.43 -6.09 25.87
CA GLU A 295 14.02 -7.29 26.60
C GLU A 295 12.64 -7.14 27.25
N ALA A 296 12.32 -5.97 27.80
CA ALA A 296 11.02 -5.70 28.38
C ALA A 296 9.91 -5.62 27.33
N LEU A 297 10.18 -5.03 26.15
CA LEU A 297 9.26 -5.02 25.02
C LEU A 297 8.96 -6.45 24.53
N ASP A 298 9.99 -7.29 24.42
CA ASP A 298 9.85 -8.70 24.06
C ASP A 298 9.02 -9.47 25.09
N ALA A 299 9.27 -9.26 26.39
CA ALA A 299 8.48 -9.87 27.45
C ALA A 299 6.99 -9.46 27.40
N ARG A 300 6.69 -8.22 27.02
CA ARG A 300 5.32 -7.70 26.77
C ARG A 300 4.74 -8.18 25.43
N GLY A 301 5.49 -8.95 24.64
CA GLY A 301 5.09 -9.46 23.34
C GLY A 301 4.85 -8.35 22.32
N ILE A 302 5.64 -7.28 22.40
CA ILE A 302 5.74 -6.22 21.40
C ILE A 302 6.89 -6.62 20.49
N LEU A 303 6.58 -6.84 19.21
CA LEU A 303 7.55 -7.30 18.23
C LEU A 303 8.54 -6.19 17.92
N GLN A 304 9.75 -6.56 17.49
CA GLN A 304 10.80 -5.60 17.21
C GLN A 304 11.43 -5.89 15.85
N SER A 305 11.85 -4.83 15.15
CA SER A 305 12.51 -4.90 13.85
C SER A 305 13.51 -3.76 13.69
N VAL A 306 14.23 -3.72 12.56
CA VAL A 306 15.22 -2.70 12.22
C VAL A 306 14.86 -2.05 10.89
N ALA A 307 14.99 -0.72 10.82
CA ALA A 307 15.04 0.04 9.57
C ALA A 307 16.27 0.95 9.60
N SER A 308 17.36 0.51 8.96
CA SER A 308 18.66 1.21 9.04
C SER A 308 19.35 1.34 7.69
N LYS A 309 20.02 2.48 7.50
CA LYS A 309 20.82 2.79 6.30
C LYS A 309 22.26 2.30 6.50
N ASN A 310 22.44 1.01 6.32
CA ASN A 310 23.70 0.33 6.51
C ASN A 310 23.88 -0.78 5.48
N ASP A 311 25.09 -1.34 5.42
CA ASP A 311 25.32 -2.59 4.71
C ASP A 311 24.82 -3.77 5.57
N HIS A 312 24.01 -4.63 4.96
CA HIS A 312 23.27 -5.67 5.68
C HIS A 312 24.19 -6.64 6.45
N ALA A 313 25.23 -7.17 5.80
CA ALA A 313 26.08 -8.20 6.42
C ALA A 313 26.87 -7.68 7.64
N PRO A 314 27.57 -6.52 7.56
CA PRO A 314 28.22 -5.90 8.72
C PRO A 314 27.25 -5.58 9.87
N ALA A 315 26.10 -4.98 9.58
CA ALA A 315 25.15 -4.57 10.60
C ALA A 315 24.55 -5.78 11.35
N MET A 316 24.21 -6.84 10.62
CA MET A 316 23.77 -8.09 11.23
C MET A 316 24.88 -8.75 12.06
N ALA A 317 26.15 -8.59 11.69
CA ALA A 317 27.27 -9.10 12.50
C ALA A 317 27.42 -8.32 13.81
N ALA A 318 27.28 -6.98 13.78
CA ALA A 318 27.30 -6.14 14.98
C ALA A 318 26.12 -6.48 15.92
N LEU A 319 24.91 -6.62 15.38
CA LEU A 319 23.73 -7.04 16.15
C LEU A 319 23.92 -8.40 16.83
N ARG A 320 24.57 -9.37 16.15
CA ARG A 320 24.93 -10.67 16.74
C ARG A 320 26.01 -10.54 17.80
N HIS A 321 27.05 -9.75 17.56
CA HIS A 321 28.11 -9.49 18.52
C HIS A 321 27.55 -8.95 19.84
N HIS A 322 26.58 -8.05 19.75
CA HIS A 322 25.87 -7.54 20.91
C HIS A 322 24.69 -8.43 21.37
N GLY A 323 24.45 -9.61 20.80
CA GLY A 323 23.35 -10.48 21.24
C GLY A 323 21.95 -9.85 21.16
N LEU A 324 21.72 -9.00 20.16
CA LEU A 324 20.44 -8.33 19.91
C LEU A 324 19.70 -8.90 18.69
N SER A 325 20.40 -9.58 17.79
CA SER A 325 19.84 -10.10 16.53
C SER A 325 18.57 -10.92 16.72
N ASP A 326 18.53 -11.74 17.78
CA ASP A 326 17.44 -12.70 17.96
C ASP A 326 16.12 -11.99 18.32
N TYR A 327 16.16 -10.75 18.81
CA TYR A 327 14.98 -9.95 19.13
C TYR A 327 14.35 -9.30 17.89
N LEU A 328 15.10 -9.19 16.79
CA LEU A 328 14.79 -8.34 15.66
C LEU A 328 14.28 -9.16 14.47
N LEU A 329 12.98 -9.09 14.23
CA LEU A 329 12.30 -9.80 13.15
C LEU A 329 12.38 -9.00 11.85
N VAL A 330 12.59 -9.68 10.72
CA VAL A 330 12.56 -9.08 9.36
C VAL A 330 13.37 -7.77 9.24
N PRO A 331 14.64 -7.72 9.69
CA PRO A 331 15.43 -6.50 9.67
C PRO A 331 15.57 -5.96 8.24
N GLN A 332 15.25 -4.68 8.04
CA GLN A 332 15.42 -3.96 6.78
C GLN A 332 16.66 -3.09 6.88
N ILE A 333 17.77 -3.60 6.34
CA ILE A 333 19.05 -2.92 6.37
C ILE A 333 19.49 -2.65 4.93
N GLY A 334 19.49 -1.38 4.55
CA GLY A 334 19.87 -0.95 3.21
C GLY A 334 19.60 0.53 2.97
N TRP A 335 20.04 1.02 1.82
CA TRP A 335 20.10 2.45 1.50
C TRP A 335 18.79 3.07 0.96
N GLY A 336 17.67 2.33 1.04
CA GLY A 336 16.36 2.81 0.62
C GLY A 336 15.67 3.72 1.66
N PRO A 337 14.48 4.28 1.34
CA PRO A 337 13.68 5.04 2.31
C PRO A 337 13.24 4.17 3.49
N LYS A 338 13.15 4.77 4.69
CA LYS A 338 12.74 4.06 5.90
C LYS A 338 11.23 3.80 5.92
N SER A 339 10.41 4.69 5.36
CA SER A 339 8.97 4.44 5.16
C SER A 339 8.68 3.16 4.36
N ALA A 340 9.42 2.93 3.27
CA ALA A 340 9.30 1.72 2.45
C ALA A 340 9.77 0.47 3.21
N SER A 341 10.78 0.62 4.07
CA SER A 341 11.23 -0.45 4.96
C SER A 341 10.16 -0.81 5.99
N LEU A 342 9.49 0.18 6.58
CA LEU A 342 8.35 -0.04 7.47
C LEU A 342 7.19 -0.76 6.75
N THR A 343 6.88 -0.39 5.51
CA THR A 343 5.86 -1.09 4.71
C THR A 343 6.23 -2.56 4.52
N ARG A 344 7.48 -2.86 4.15
CA ARG A 344 7.94 -4.25 4.00
C ARG A 344 7.86 -5.03 5.32
N ILE A 345 8.19 -4.41 6.45
CA ILE A 345 8.06 -5.04 7.77
C ILE A 345 6.59 -5.28 8.10
N ALA A 346 5.71 -4.31 7.84
CA ALA A 346 4.27 -4.43 8.05
C ALA A 346 3.66 -5.56 7.22
N ASP A 347 4.03 -5.67 5.95
CA ASP A 347 3.59 -6.72 5.04
C ASP A 347 4.10 -8.10 5.50
N ALA A 348 5.38 -8.21 5.82
CA ALA A 348 6.00 -9.47 6.27
C ALA A 348 5.44 -9.96 7.61
N LEU A 349 5.12 -9.05 8.53
CA LEU A 349 4.48 -9.37 9.80
C LEU A 349 2.95 -9.45 9.69
N ASN A 350 2.37 -9.07 8.55
CA ASN A 350 0.91 -8.94 8.37
C ASN A 350 0.24 -8.13 9.50
N LEU A 351 0.81 -6.95 9.81
CA LEU A 351 0.34 -6.05 10.87
C LEU A 351 0.14 -4.64 10.32
N GLY A 352 -0.91 -3.96 10.78
CA GLY A 352 -1.21 -2.58 10.37
C GLY A 352 -0.19 -1.56 10.90
N LEU A 353 0.23 -0.64 10.05
CA LEU A 353 1.17 0.46 10.37
C LEU A 353 0.68 1.40 11.48
N ASP A 354 -0.63 1.44 11.74
CA ASP A 354 -1.21 2.19 12.86
C ASP A 354 -0.74 1.67 14.23
N SER A 355 -0.26 0.43 14.30
CA SER A 355 0.27 -0.19 15.52
C SER A 355 1.80 -0.16 15.62
N PHE A 356 2.47 0.52 14.69
CA PHE A 356 3.93 0.63 14.63
C PHE A 356 4.43 1.87 15.36
N VAL A 357 5.58 1.70 16.01
CA VAL A 357 6.38 2.78 16.56
C VAL A 357 7.73 2.76 15.86
N PHE A 358 8.20 3.92 15.42
CA PHE A 358 9.48 4.10 14.76
C PHE A 358 10.39 5.01 15.59
N ILE A 359 11.66 4.62 15.74
CA ILE A 359 12.65 5.33 16.56
C ILE A 359 13.92 5.53 15.75
N ASP A 360 14.35 6.79 15.66
CA ASP A 360 15.47 7.21 14.83
C ASP A 360 16.09 8.50 15.38
N ASP A 361 17.41 8.63 15.31
CA ASP A 361 18.11 9.83 15.76
C ASP A 361 18.00 11.00 14.78
N GLN A 362 17.89 10.70 13.49
CA GLN A 362 17.90 11.68 12.42
C GLN A 362 16.51 12.30 12.23
N PRO A 363 16.36 13.64 12.41
CA PRO A 363 15.08 14.31 12.20
C PRO A 363 14.50 14.14 10.79
N PHE A 364 15.38 14.01 9.79
CA PHE A 364 15.00 13.79 8.39
C PHE A 364 14.26 12.45 8.21
N GLU A 365 14.83 11.35 8.73
CA GLU A 365 14.21 10.02 8.63
C GLU A 365 12.90 9.94 9.41
N ARG A 366 12.85 10.57 10.60
CA ARG A 366 11.60 10.70 11.37
C ARG A 366 10.52 11.45 10.60
N GLY A 367 10.88 12.56 9.96
CA GLY A 367 9.98 13.34 9.12
C GLY A 367 9.46 12.54 7.93
N GLU A 368 10.36 11.85 7.22
CA GLU A 368 10.05 11.00 6.06
C GLU A 368 9.03 9.91 6.39
N VAL A 369 9.24 9.19 7.50
CA VAL A 369 8.30 8.17 7.98
C VAL A 369 6.97 8.78 8.43
N GLY A 370 7.01 9.87 9.20
CA GLY A 370 5.80 10.50 9.73
C GLY A 370 4.90 11.10 8.64
N GLU A 371 5.48 11.63 7.57
CA GLU A 371 4.74 12.14 6.41
C GLU A 371 4.16 11.02 5.56
N THR A 372 4.96 9.98 5.27
CA THR A 372 4.54 8.87 4.40
C THR A 372 3.50 7.98 5.09
N HIS A 373 3.67 7.76 6.40
CA HIS A 373 2.79 6.90 7.21
C HIS A 373 2.29 7.64 8.46
N PRO A 374 1.29 8.54 8.34
CA PRO A 374 0.78 9.33 9.47
C PRO A 374 0.22 8.51 10.64
N SER A 375 -0.08 7.23 10.40
CA SER A 375 -0.54 6.28 11.41
C SER A 375 0.58 5.77 12.33
N VAL A 376 1.84 5.86 11.91
CA VAL A 376 3.00 5.38 12.65
C VAL A 376 3.35 6.39 13.74
N THR A 377 3.55 5.91 14.96
CA THR A 377 4.07 6.77 16.03
C THR A 377 5.58 6.92 15.86
N VAL A 378 6.08 8.15 15.75
CA VAL A 378 7.50 8.41 15.55
C VAL A 378 8.11 9.06 16.79
N PHE A 379 9.23 8.53 17.27
CA PHE A 379 9.98 9.06 18.41
C PHE A 379 11.45 9.29 18.07
N ASN A 380 12.06 10.18 18.85
CA ASN A 380 13.49 10.43 18.81
C ASN A 380 14.24 9.38 19.66
N GLU A 381 15.53 9.18 19.41
CA GLU A 381 16.36 8.19 20.10
C GLU A 381 16.49 8.44 21.61
N VAL A 382 16.31 9.67 22.08
CA VAL A 382 16.31 10.00 23.52
C VAL A 382 15.05 9.51 24.22
N ASP A 383 13.94 9.34 23.50
CA ASP A 383 12.68 8.85 24.05
C ASP A 383 12.71 7.34 24.32
N ALA A 384 13.64 6.61 23.71
CA ALA A 384 13.73 5.14 23.74
C ALA A 384 13.74 4.57 25.16
N LEU A 385 14.43 5.22 26.10
CA LEU A 385 14.52 4.77 27.49
C LEU A 385 13.23 4.95 28.28
N SER A 386 12.33 5.83 27.80
CA SER A 386 11.04 6.15 28.43
C SER A 386 9.84 5.44 27.80
N LEU A 387 10.06 4.59 26.78
CA LEU A 387 8.96 3.97 26.04
C LEU A 387 8.03 3.19 26.98
N LEU A 388 8.60 2.42 27.89
CA LEU A 388 7.87 1.49 28.76
C LEU A 388 6.90 2.19 29.72
N ASP A 389 7.10 3.49 29.98
CA ASP A 389 6.28 4.33 30.85
C ASP A 389 5.04 4.89 30.14
N ARG A 390 4.99 4.79 28.81
CA ARG A 390 3.89 5.35 28.02
C ARG A 390 2.70 4.39 27.98
N PRO A 391 1.45 4.88 28.04
CA PRO A 391 0.26 4.04 28.04
C PRO A 391 0.16 3.08 26.84
N GLN A 392 0.73 3.45 25.70
CA GLN A 392 0.74 2.63 24.48
C GLN A 392 1.57 1.34 24.61
N PHE A 393 2.51 1.27 25.55
CA PHE A 393 3.34 0.09 25.84
C PHE A 393 2.92 -0.65 27.11
N ASP A 394 1.92 -0.12 27.84
CA ASP A 394 1.35 -0.78 29.02
C ASP A 394 0.48 -1.97 28.57
N VAL A 395 1.13 -3.11 28.40
CA VAL A 395 0.55 -4.38 27.96
C VAL A 395 0.94 -5.45 28.98
N PRO A 396 -0.02 -6.28 29.46
CA PRO A 396 0.28 -7.30 30.45
C PRO A 396 1.27 -8.33 29.92
N ILE A 397 2.21 -8.74 30.79
CA ILE A 397 3.14 -9.83 30.51
C ILE A 397 2.43 -11.15 30.81
N THR A 398 2.19 -11.95 29.78
CA THR A 398 1.60 -13.28 29.84
C THR A 398 2.59 -14.32 29.33
N ALA A 399 2.33 -15.62 29.56
CA ALA A 399 3.18 -16.68 29.01
C ALA A 399 3.25 -16.60 27.48
N GLU A 400 2.15 -16.22 26.82
CA GLU A 400 2.14 -16.06 25.37
C GLU A 400 2.81 -14.77 24.90
N SER A 401 2.68 -13.65 25.63
CA SER A 401 3.37 -12.42 25.24
C SER A 401 4.88 -12.66 25.15
N ARG A 402 5.45 -13.41 26.11
CA ARG A 402 6.87 -13.82 26.09
C ARG A 402 7.22 -14.75 24.91
N GLY A 403 6.28 -15.59 24.47
CA GLY A 403 6.48 -16.51 23.35
C GLY A 403 6.23 -15.90 21.97
N ARG A 404 5.69 -14.66 21.90
CA ARG A 404 5.14 -14.12 20.66
C ARG A 404 6.18 -13.94 19.55
N ARG A 405 7.38 -13.49 19.91
CA ARG A 405 8.49 -13.34 18.94
C ARG A 405 8.81 -14.66 18.26
N ALA A 406 8.88 -15.76 19.02
CA ALA A 406 9.18 -17.09 18.46
C ALA A 406 8.15 -17.51 17.42
N LEU A 407 6.85 -17.23 17.66
CA LEU A 407 5.79 -17.52 16.69
C LEU A 407 5.98 -16.78 15.37
N TYR A 408 6.37 -15.50 15.42
CA TYR A 408 6.63 -14.70 14.22
C TYR A 408 7.98 -15.05 13.54
N ALA A 409 8.96 -15.52 14.30
CA ALA A 409 10.21 -16.01 13.73
C ALA A 409 9.99 -17.26 12.88
N VAL A 410 9.13 -18.18 13.33
CA VAL A 410 8.70 -19.36 12.56
C VAL A 410 8.00 -18.94 11.26
N GLU A 411 7.11 -17.94 11.33
CA GLU A 411 6.42 -17.37 10.17
C GLU A 411 7.40 -16.80 9.14
N ALA A 412 8.40 -16.02 9.58
CA ALA A 412 9.42 -15.43 8.72
C ALA A 412 10.29 -16.50 8.04
N ALA A 413 10.69 -17.54 8.78
CA ALA A 413 11.43 -18.68 8.23
C ALA A 413 10.61 -19.41 7.13
N ARG A 414 9.29 -19.51 7.32
CA ARG A 414 8.40 -20.09 6.30
C ARG A 414 8.25 -19.20 5.07
N ALA A 415 8.13 -17.88 5.24
CA ALA A 415 8.04 -16.94 4.13
C ALA A 415 9.28 -17.03 3.22
N GLN A 416 10.47 -17.14 3.81
CA GLN A 416 11.72 -17.39 3.07
C GLN A 416 11.69 -18.73 2.31
N ALA A 417 11.15 -19.78 2.93
CA ALA A 417 10.98 -21.07 2.27
C ALA A 417 9.95 -21.03 1.13
N ALA A 418 8.94 -20.16 1.21
CA ALA A 418 7.94 -19.96 0.18
C ALA A 418 8.51 -19.20 -1.03
N GLU A 419 9.29 -18.13 -0.82
CA GLU A 419 9.97 -17.40 -1.90
C GLU A 419 10.98 -18.28 -2.66
N ALA A 420 11.59 -19.25 -1.98
CA ALA A 420 12.48 -20.22 -2.61
C ALA A 420 11.73 -21.29 -3.42
N ALA A 421 10.41 -21.42 -3.26
CA ALA A 421 9.58 -22.40 -3.96
C ALA A 421 8.85 -21.72 -5.13
N ASP A 422 9.32 -21.97 -6.35
CA ASP A 422 8.81 -21.40 -7.62
C ASP A 422 7.44 -22.01 -8.04
N GLY A 423 6.46 -22.06 -7.13
CA GLY A 423 5.23 -22.86 -7.28
C GLY A 423 3.94 -22.22 -6.74
N ASN A 424 2.81 -22.90 -7.01
CA ASN A 424 1.48 -22.51 -6.54
C ASN A 424 1.42 -22.49 -5.00
N MET A 425 0.91 -21.40 -4.43
CA MET A 425 0.79 -21.18 -2.98
C MET A 425 0.03 -22.32 -2.27
N ASP A 426 -1.05 -22.83 -2.86
CA ASP A 426 -1.84 -23.90 -2.23
C ASP A 426 -1.05 -25.21 -2.14
N ASP A 427 -0.17 -25.52 -3.10
CA ASP A 427 0.72 -26.69 -3.07
C ASP A 427 1.80 -26.55 -1.99
N PHE A 428 2.33 -25.33 -1.83
CA PHE A 428 3.25 -25.02 -0.74
C PHE A 428 2.58 -25.21 0.63
N LEU A 429 1.35 -24.72 0.81
CA LEU A 429 0.60 -24.89 2.06
C LEU A 429 0.35 -26.37 2.37
N ARG A 430 -0.01 -27.20 1.38
CA ARG A 430 -0.14 -28.65 1.58
C ARG A 430 1.17 -29.29 2.08
N ASN A 431 2.31 -28.86 1.54
CA ASN A 431 3.63 -29.34 1.96
C ASN A 431 4.04 -28.86 3.38
N CYS A 432 3.44 -27.77 3.87
CA CYS A 432 3.64 -27.34 5.27
C CYS A 432 3.01 -28.31 6.27
N ALA A 433 2.06 -29.15 5.81
CA ALA A 433 1.33 -30.12 6.63
C ALA A 433 0.63 -29.45 7.83
N LEU A 434 -0.13 -28.38 7.55
CA LEU A 434 -0.90 -27.67 8.57
C LEU A 434 -1.97 -28.59 9.19
N VAL A 435 -2.06 -28.53 10.51
CA VAL A 435 -3.08 -29.20 11.32
C VAL A 435 -3.83 -28.15 12.13
N LEU A 436 -5.16 -28.18 12.03
CA LEU A 436 -6.09 -27.37 12.82
C LEU A 436 -6.76 -28.26 13.86
N ASP A 437 -6.36 -28.09 15.12
CA ASP A 437 -6.94 -28.76 16.27
C ASP A 437 -8.12 -27.94 16.80
N LEU A 438 -9.32 -28.51 16.71
CA LEU A 438 -10.56 -27.94 17.24
C LEU A 438 -10.93 -28.61 18.57
N ALA A 439 -11.30 -27.80 19.55
CA ALA A 439 -11.74 -28.27 20.86
C ALA A 439 -12.79 -27.32 21.47
N PRO A 440 -13.77 -27.82 22.25
CA PRO A 440 -14.65 -26.98 23.04
C PRO A 440 -13.86 -26.04 23.97
N LEU A 441 -14.41 -24.87 24.26
CA LEU A 441 -13.82 -23.91 25.18
C LEU A 441 -13.66 -24.52 26.58
N GLY A 442 -12.43 -24.74 27.00
CA GLY A 442 -12.08 -25.18 28.35
C GLY A 442 -11.73 -24.01 29.29
N SER A 443 -11.65 -24.30 30.59
CA SER A 443 -11.24 -23.31 31.61
C SER A 443 -9.86 -22.71 31.33
N ASP A 444 -8.94 -23.54 30.83
CA ASP A 444 -7.55 -23.16 30.59
C ASP A 444 -7.42 -22.19 29.40
N ASP A 445 -8.46 -22.08 28.57
CA ASP A 445 -8.51 -21.23 27.39
C ASP A 445 -9.16 -19.86 27.63
N ILE A 446 -9.77 -19.63 28.80
CA ILE A 446 -10.55 -18.42 29.09
C ILE A 446 -9.69 -17.15 28.94
N GLU A 447 -8.54 -17.09 29.62
CA GLU A 447 -7.65 -15.91 29.55
C GLU A 447 -7.17 -15.67 28.11
N ARG A 448 -6.95 -16.75 27.37
CA ARG A 448 -6.41 -16.69 26.02
C ARG A 448 -7.45 -16.20 25.01
N VAL A 449 -8.69 -16.67 25.11
CA VAL A 449 -9.81 -16.20 24.30
C VAL A 449 -10.15 -14.76 24.65
N TYR A 450 -10.12 -14.39 25.93
CA TYR A 450 -10.24 -12.99 26.36
C TYR A 450 -9.18 -12.12 25.68
N GLU A 451 -7.89 -12.49 25.75
CA GLU A 451 -6.81 -11.73 25.09
C GLU A 451 -7.03 -11.61 23.56
N LEU A 452 -7.40 -12.71 22.90
CA LEU A 452 -7.71 -12.70 21.46
C LEU A 452 -8.86 -11.74 21.14
N SER A 453 -9.91 -11.75 21.95
CA SER A 453 -11.05 -10.85 21.78
C SER A 453 -10.65 -9.39 21.91
N GLN A 454 -9.59 -9.05 22.66
CA GLN A 454 -9.12 -7.66 22.81
C GLN A 454 -8.14 -7.23 21.70
N ARG A 455 -7.32 -8.15 21.19
CA ARG A 455 -6.23 -7.82 20.24
C ARG A 455 -6.60 -7.97 18.76
N THR A 456 -7.65 -8.74 18.46
CA THR A 456 -8.07 -9.05 17.09
C THR A 456 -8.98 -7.95 16.55
N ASN A 457 -8.44 -7.09 15.68
CA ASN A 457 -9.19 -6.01 15.03
C ASN A 457 -9.56 -6.35 13.59
N GLN A 458 -8.61 -6.92 12.84
CA GLN A 458 -8.74 -7.13 11.39
C GLN A 458 -9.57 -8.35 11.00
N LEU A 459 -9.70 -9.34 11.89
CA LEU A 459 -10.42 -10.60 11.66
C LEU A 459 -11.52 -10.80 12.72
N ASN A 460 -12.27 -9.73 13.00
CA ASN A 460 -13.41 -9.70 13.91
C ASN A 460 -14.59 -9.00 13.22
N VAL A 461 -15.46 -9.77 12.55
CA VAL A 461 -16.61 -9.24 11.78
C VAL A 461 -17.75 -8.72 12.66
N ALA A 462 -17.96 -9.32 13.84
CA ALA A 462 -19.01 -8.92 14.78
C ALA A 462 -18.60 -7.71 15.65
N ALA A 463 -17.32 -7.33 15.63
CA ALA A 463 -16.72 -6.29 16.46
C ALA A 463 -16.89 -6.52 17.98
N THR A 464 -17.10 -7.77 18.39
CA THR A 464 -17.31 -8.15 19.79
C THR A 464 -16.01 -8.06 20.60
N ARG A 465 -16.11 -7.57 21.84
CA ARG A 465 -15.04 -7.54 22.84
C ARG A 465 -15.58 -8.18 24.11
N PHE A 466 -15.06 -9.34 24.47
CA PHE A 466 -15.53 -10.04 25.65
C PHE A 466 -14.82 -9.53 26.90
N THR A 467 -15.53 -9.49 28.02
CA THR A 467 -14.92 -9.51 29.35
C THR A 467 -14.48 -10.93 29.71
N ARG A 468 -13.64 -11.08 30.74
CA ARG A 468 -13.22 -12.40 31.20
C ARG A 468 -14.41 -13.23 31.69
N GLU A 469 -15.32 -12.59 32.41
CA GLU A 469 -16.53 -13.19 32.95
C GLU A 469 -17.46 -13.67 31.83
N GLU A 470 -17.56 -12.91 30.74
CA GLU A 470 -18.31 -13.32 29.56
C GLU A 470 -17.72 -14.57 28.93
N VAL A 471 -16.39 -14.62 28.67
CA VAL A 471 -15.73 -15.82 28.13
C VAL A 471 -15.92 -17.02 29.06
N ALA A 472 -15.76 -16.85 30.36
CA ALA A 472 -15.97 -17.91 31.34
C ALA A 472 -17.40 -18.46 31.31
N ALA A 473 -18.40 -17.58 31.11
CA ALA A 473 -19.79 -17.99 30.97
C ALA A 473 -20.07 -18.77 29.67
N LEU A 474 -19.26 -18.59 28.62
CA LEU A 474 -19.35 -19.36 27.37
C LEU A 474 -18.77 -20.77 27.50
N ALA A 475 -17.90 -21.03 28.48
CA ALA A 475 -17.35 -22.36 28.74
C ALA A 475 -18.39 -23.32 29.35
N THR A 476 -19.52 -22.79 29.84
CA THR A 476 -20.63 -23.61 30.33
C THR A 476 -21.66 -23.77 29.20
N PRO A 477 -21.87 -24.99 28.67
CA PRO A 477 -22.83 -25.22 27.60
C PRO A 477 -24.23 -24.74 28.00
N LYS A 478 -24.82 -23.89 27.17
CA LYS A 478 -26.24 -23.51 27.26
C LYS A 478 -26.97 -24.19 26.10
N ASN A 479 -28.23 -24.56 26.28
CA ASN A 479 -29.01 -25.33 25.30
C ASN A 479 -28.81 -24.81 23.86
N GLY A 480 -28.17 -25.63 23.03
CA GLY A 480 -27.94 -25.39 21.59
C GLY A 480 -26.88 -24.34 21.25
N VAL A 481 -26.02 -23.93 22.20
CA VAL A 481 -24.94 -22.97 21.98
C VAL A 481 -23.58 -23.55 22.37
N GLU A 482 -22.61 -23.46 21.47
CA GLU A 482 -21.29 -24.06 21.61
C GLU A 482 -20.20 -23.01 21.44
N ALA A 483 -19.12 -23.16 22.20
CA ALA A 483 -17.93 -22.32 22.11
C ALA A 483 -16.73 -23.21 21.77
N TRP A 484 -16.02 -22.88 20.70
CA TRP A 484 -14.93 -23.65 20.14
C TRP A 484 -13.64 -22.82 20.11
N THR A 485 -12.54 -23.50 20.38
CA THR A 485 -11.19 -22.96 20.28
C THR A 485 -10.45 -23.63 19.13
N MET A 486 -9.52 -22.90 18.56
CA MET A 486 -8.72 -23.31 17.42
C MET A 486 -7.25 -23.23 17.78
N ARG A 487 -6.53 -24.35 17.65
CA ARG A 487 -5.08 -24.38 17.72
C ARG A 487 -4.54 -24.84 16.37
N CYS A 488 -3.40 -24.29 15.96
CA CYS A 488 -2.81 -24.65 14.67
C CYS A 488 -1.33 -24.98 14.85
N ARG A 489 -0.85 -25.95 14.09
CA ARG A 489 0.56 -26.37 14.03
C ARG A 489 0.91 -26.80 12.62
N ASP A 490 2.18 -26.70 12.26
CA ASP A 490 2.72 -27.20 11.00
C ASP A 490 4.10 -27.81 11.22
N ARG A 491 4.82 -28.16 10.14
CA ARG A 491 6.17 -28.73 10.24
C ARG A 491 7.23 -27.77 10.79
N PHE A 492 6.97 -26.46 10.80
CA PHE A 492 7.90 -25.42 11.24
C PHE A 492 7.66 -25.03 12.71
N GLY A 493 6.45 -25.23 13.24
CA GLY A 493 6.18 -25.02 14.65
C GLY A 493 4.71 -25.03 15.05
N ASP A 494 4.48 -24.74 16.33
CA ASP A 494 3.15 -24.58 16.92
C ASP A 494 2.76 -23.09 16.93
N TYR A 495 1.54 -22.78 16.48
CA TYR A 495 0.99 -21.43 16.45
C TYR A 495 0.17 -21.10 17.70
N GLY A 496 0.00 -22.04 18.62
CA GLY A 496 -0.84 -21.93 19.81
C GLY A 496 -2.32 -21.74 19.48
N LEU A 497 -3.09 -21.20 20.44
CA LEU A 497 -4.50 -20.87 20.23
C LEU A 497 -4.61 -19.65 19.32
N ILE A 498 -5.09 -19.90 18.10
CA ILE A 498 -5.18 -18.95 16.98
C ILE A 498 -6.57 -18.39 16.77
N GLY A 499 -7.62 -19.00 17.31
CA GLY A 499 -8.97 -18.55 17.04
C GLY A 499 -10.02 -19.12 17.98
N PHE A 500 -11.22 -18.57 17.86
CA PHE A 500 -12.38 -18.86 18.68
C PHE A 500 -13.65 -18.67 17.85
N ALA A 501 -14.64 -19.53 18.06
CA ALA A 501 -15.96 -19.43 17.45
C ALA A 501 -17.06 -19.74 18.47
N HIS A 502 -18.09 -18.92 18.49
CA HIS A 502 -19.29 -19.11 19.30
C HIS A 502 -20.46 -19.36 18.35
N ILE A 503 -21.09 -20.52 18.43
CA ILE A 503 -21.99 -21.03 17.39
C ILE A 503 -23.28 -21.61 17.97
N LYS A 504 -24.34 -21.60 17.18
CA LYS A 504 -25.59 -22.33 17.37
C LYS A 504 -25.80 -23.21 16.14
N PRO A 505 -25.37 -24.48 16.18
CA PRO A 505 -25.34 -25.34 14.99
C PRO A 505 -26.75 -25.62 14.45
N ASP A 506 -27.73 -25.86 15.33
CA ASP A 506 -29.12 -26.21 14.96
C ASP A 506 -29.79 -25.20 14.02
N VAL A 507 -29.39 -23.93 14.11
CA VAL A 507 -29.95 -22.83 13.32
C VAL A 507 -28.94 -22.22 12.35
N GLY A 508 -27.74 -22.82 12.21
CA GLY A 508 -26.69 -22.31 11.34
C GLY A 508 -26.29 -20.87 11.69
N GLN A 509 -26.05 -20.58 12.96
CA GLN A 509 -25.67 -19.23 13.39
C GLN A 509 -24.31 -19.22 14.07
N MET A 510 -23.36 -18.48 13.52
CA MET A 510 -22.12 -18.10 14.20
C MET A 510 -22.34 -16.75 14.85
N LEU A 511 -22.35 -16.74 16.18
CA LEU A 511 -22.57 -15.54 17.00
C LEU A 511 -21.31 -14.67 16.99
N ASP A 512 -20.14 -15.29 17.16
CA ASP A 512 -18.86 -14.60 17.21
C ASP A 512 -17.74 -15.44 16.59
N PHE A 513 -16.77 -14.76 16.00
CA PHE A 513 -15.58 -15.38 15.41
C PHE A 513 -14.37 -14.47 15.53
N PHE A 514 -13.28 -15.03 16.05
CA PHE A 514 -11.97 -14.39 16.06
C PHE A 514 -10.94 -15.32 15.46
N MET A 515 -10.06 -14.77 14.66
CA MET A 515 -8.88 -15.48 14.18
C MET A 515 -7.66 -14.57 14.21
N SER A 516 -6.51 -15.13 14.56
CA SER A 516 -5.26 -14.40 14.59
C SER A 516 -4.78 -14.10 13.18
N CYS A 517 -4.33 -12.86 12.94
CA CYS A 517 -3.69 -12.44 11.69
C CYS A 517 -2.48 -13.32 11.28
N ARG A 518 -1.87 -14.03 12.23
CA ARG A 518 -0.73 -14.94 11.98
C ARG A 518 -1.11 -16.21 11.23
N VAL A 519 -2.39 -16.52 11.03
CA VAL A 519 -2.83 -17.66 10.18
C VAL A 519 -3.63 -17.23 8.96
N GLN A 520 -3.73 -15.92 8.72
CA GLN A 520 -4.45 -15.39 7.58
C GLN A 520 -3.82 -15.88 6.26
N ARG A 521 -4.66 -16.16 5.26
CA ARG A 521 -4.28 -16.68 3.93
C ARG A 521 -3.61 -18.06 3.94
N LYS A 522 -3.71 -18.81 5.05
CA LYS A 522 -3.21 -20.18 5.15
C LYS A 522 -4.29 -21.24 4.94
N ARG A 523 -5.50 -20.83 4.53
CA ARG A 523 -6.67 -21.70 4.37
C ARG A 523 -7.13 -22.33 5.68
N VAL A 524 -6.69 -21.81 6.83
CA VAL A 524 -7.15 -22.27 8.16
C VAL A 524 -8.60 -21.85 8.39
N GLU A 525 -8.95 -20.64 7.94
CA GLU A 525 -10.31 -20.13 7.87
C GLU A 525 -11.22 -21.00 6.98
N ALA A 526 -10.70 -21.46 5.84
CA ALA A 526 -11.43 -22.32 4.91
C ALA A 526 -11.67 -23.70 5.52
N ALA A 527 -10.65 -24.30 6.14
CA ALA A 527 -10.77 -25.62 6.76
C ALA A 527 -11.72 -25.61 7.96
N PHE A 528 -11.68 -24.56 8.79
CA PHE A 528 -12.66 -24.40 9.85
C PHE A 528 -14.08 -24.25 9.31
N LEU A 529 -14.27 -23.43 8.26
CA LEU A 529 -15.58 -23.22 7.69
C LEU A 529 -16.12 -24.50 7.02
N GLY A 530 -15.27 -25.29 6.38
CA GLY A 530 -15.63 -26.60 5.85
C GLY A 530 -16.14 -27.53 6.95
N TRP A 531 -15.40 -27.63 8.07
CA TRP A 531 -15.87 -28.37 9.25
C TRP A 531 -17.19 -27.81 9.80
N LEU A 532 -17.34 -26.49 9.89
CA LEU A 532 -18.53 -25.85 10.44
C LEU A 532 -19.76 -26.04 9.55
N ALA A 533 -19.58 -26.04 8.23
CA ALA A 533 -20.65 -26.31 7.26
C ALA A 533 -21.21 -27.73 7.45
N GLU A 534 -20.34 -28.71 7.72
CA GLU A 534 -20.74 -30.09 8.07
C GLU A 534 -21.38 -30.15 9.47
N HIS A 535 -20.83 -29.44 10.45
CA HIS A 535 -21.36 -29.39 11.82
C HIS A 535 -22.73 -28.73 11.90
N CYS A 536 -23.05 -27.83 10.96
CA CYS A 536 -24.34 -27.17 10.80
C CYS A 536 -25.23 -27.82 9.71
N ALA A 537 -25.01 -29.08 9.34
CA ALA A 537 -25.70 -29.71 8.20
C ALA A 537 -27.25 -29.73 8.29
N GLY A 538 -27.82 -29.52 9.48
CA GLY A 538 -29.27 -29.37 9.67
C GLY A 538 -29.84 -28.01 9.24
N ALA A 539 -28.99 -27.01 8.97
CA ALA A 539 -29.39 -25.67 8.58
C ALA A 539 -29.23 -25.44 7.08
N GLU A 540 -30.12 -24.65 6.48
CA GLU A 540 -30.03 -24.26 5.05
C GLU A 540 -29.04 -23.11 4.81
N VAL A 541 -28.74 -22.32 5.85
CA VAL A 541 -27.91 -21.12 5.75
C VAL A 541 -27.08 -20.97 7.02
N LEU A 542 -25.77 -20.74 6.85
CA LEU A 542 -24.89 -20.27 7.90
C LEU A 542 -24.87 -18.73 7.92
N THR A 543 -25.03 -18.13 9.10
CA THR A 543 -25.08 -16.67 9.28
C THR A 543 -24.11 -16.17 10.35
N ILE A 544 -23.56 -14.97 10.17
CA ILE A 544 -22.85 -14.21 11.21
C ILE A 544 -23.18 -12.71 11.11
N GLN A 545 -23.35 -12.06 12.26
CA GLN A 545 -23.57 -10.62 12.31
C GLN A 545 -22.31 -9.88 11.88
N TYR A 546 -22.49 -8.90 11.00
CA TYR A 546 -21.46 -7.97 10.55
C TYR A 546 -21.74 -6.58 11.11
N ARG A 547 -20.78 -6.05 11.87
CA ARG A 547 -20.76 -4.65 12.28
C ARG A 547 -19.53 -3.99 11.69
N LYS A 548 -19.75 -3.04 10.79
CA LYS A 548 -18.67 -2.28 10.16
C LYS A 548 -17.89 -1.50 11.21
N THR A 549 -16.58 -1.63 11.15
CA THR A 549 -15.63 -0.81 11.92
C THR A 549 -14.61 -0.22 10.96
N ALA A 550 -13.77 0.70 11.44
CA ALA A 550 -12.67 1.22 10.65
C ALA A 550 -11.57 0.19 10.33
N ARG A 551 -11.65 -1.04 10.87
CA ARG A 551 -10.52 -1.98 10.89
C ARG A 551 -10.86 -3.41 10.45
N ASN A 552 -12.10 -3.74 10.16
CA ASN A 552 -12.52 -5.11 9.85
C ASN A 552 -12.84 -5.37 8.37
N ASP A 553 -12.40 -4.48 7.46
CA ASP A 553 -12.53 -4.70 6.02
C ASP A 553 -11.83 -5.99 5.55
N ALA A 554 -10.69 -6.33 6.15
CA ALA A 554 -9.99 -7.59 5.88
C ALA A 554 -10.82 -8.82 6.31
N ALA A 555 -11.61 -8.71 7.37
CA ALA A 555 -12.51 -9.76 7.80
C ALA A 555 -13.64 -9.94 6.80
N LEU A 556 -14.27 -8.84 6.37
CA LEU A 556 -15.32 -8.87 5.37
C LEU A 556 -14.84 -9.53 4.07
N ALA A 557 -13.70 -9.09 3.54
CA ALA A 557 -13.10 -9.65 2.33
C ALA A 557 -12.80 -11.15 2.45
N MET A 558 -12.34 -11.60 3.63
CA MET A 558 -12.13 -13.03 3.91
C MET A 558 -13.44 -13.82 3.85
N PHE A 559 -14.50 -13.36 4.52
CA PHE A 559 -15.81 -14.03 4.48
C PHE A 559 -16.40 -14.04 3.06
N GLU A 560 -16.28 -12.96 2.31
CA GLU A 560 -16.71 -12.90 0.89
C GLU A 560 -15.94 -13.89 0.01
N ALA A 561 -14.62 -14.02 0.21
CA ALA A 561 -13.79 -15.00 -0.50
C ALA A 561 -14.15 -16.45 -0.15
N LEU A 562 -14.71 -16.69 1.04
CA LEU A 562 -15.23 -17.98 1.48
C LEU A 562 -16.68 -18.24 1.01
N GLY A 563 -17.25 -17.35 0.20
CA GLY A 563 -18.58 -17.50 -0.40
C GLY A 563 -19.73 -16.88 0.38
N PHE A 564 -19.45 -16.15 1.47
CA PHE A 564 -20.51 -15.40 2.16
C PHE A 564 -20.95 -14.19 1.34
N THR A 565 -22.21 -13.83 1.47
CA THR A 565 -22.79 -12.62 0.90
C THR A 565 -23.27 -11.69 2.02
N LEU A 566 -22.89 -10.42 1.96
CA LEU A 566 -23.33 -9.42 2.92
C LEU A 566 -24.74 -8.93 2.58
N ARG A 567 -25.68 -9.10 3.52
CA ARG A 567 -26.99 -8.45 3.48
C ARG A 567 -27.00 -7.31 4.49
N THR A 568 -26.99 -6.08 4.00
CA THR A 568 -27.08 -4.88 4.85
C THR A 568 -28.47 -4.79 5.51
N THR A 569 -28.50 -4.56 6.82
CA THR A 569 -29.73 -4.40 7.62
C THR A 569 -29.88 -2.99 8.20
N GLY A 570 -28.80 -2.21 8.22
CA GLY A 570 -28.78 -0.81 8.67
C GLY A 570 -27.48 -0.08 8.28
N GLU A 571 -27.32 1.17 8.69
CA GLU A 571 -26.05 1.90 8.48
C GLU A 571 -24.92 1.23 9.28
N GLY A 572 -23.99 0.59 8.58
CA GLY A 572 -22.84 -0.08 9.20
C GLY A 572 -23.18 -1.43 9.84
N GLU A 573 -24.38 -1.96 9.66
CA GLU A 573 -24.78 -3.29 10.16
C GLU A 573 -25.33 -4.17 9.05
N GLY A 574 -25.10 -5.47 9.15
CA GLY A 574 -25.61 -6.46 8.21
C GLY A 574 -25.41 -7.88 8.71
N ASP A 575 -25.83 -8.83 7.89
CA ASP A 575 -25.63 -10.26 8.13
C ASP A 575 -24.86 -10.85 6.95
N LEU A 576 -23.74 -11.51 7.24
CA LEU A 576 -23.05 -12.35 6.28
C LEU A 576 -23.77 -13.70 6.22
N ARG A 577 -24.08 -14.17 5.01
CA ARG A 577 -24.84 -15.40 4.79
C ARG A 577 -24.17 -16.32 3.78
N LEU A 578 -24.09 -17.60 4.11
CA LEU A 578 -23.59 -18.68 3.26
C LEU A 578 -24.65 -19.77 3.15
N THR A 579 -25.05 -20.15 1.94
CA THR A 579 -25.99 -21.24 1.71
C THR A 579 -25.32 -22.59 1.98
N LEU A 580 -26.02 -23.50 2.65
CA LEU A 580 -25.57 -24.86 2.96
C LEU A 580 -26.44 -25.90 2.21
N PRO A 581 -25.89 -27.09 1.88
CA PRO A 581 -24.47 -27.46 2.01
C PRO A 581 -23.62 -26.70 0.98
N THR A 582 -22.35 -26.49 1.29
CA THR A 582 -21.40 -25.86 0.37
C THR A 582 -20.04 -26.51 0.49
N ASP A 583 -19.32 -26.57 -0.63
CA ASP A 583 -17.93 -26.98 -0.66
C ASP A 583 -17.06 -25.73 -0.55
N VAL A 584 -16.27 -25.65 0.53
CA VAL A 584 -15.45 -24.48 0.82
C VAL A 584 -14.10 -24.65 0.14
N ALA A 585 -13.85 -23.85 -0.90
CA ALA A 585 -12.63 -23.93 -1.68
C ALA A 585 -11.35 -23.86 -0.82
N GLY A 586 -10.52 -24.90 -0.89
CA GLY A 586 -9.26 -25.01 -0.16
C GLY A 586 -9.40 -25.47 1.29
N ALA A 587 -10.60 -25.88 1.75
CA ALA A 587 -10.79 -26.44 3.09
C ALA A 587 -9.99 -27.73 3.34
N ASP A 588 -9.61 -28.44 2.28
CA ASP A 588 -8.85 -29.68 2.33
C ASP A 588 -7.33 -29.49 2.45
N ILE A 589 -6.84 -28.24 2.35
CA ILE A 589 -5.41 -27.91 2.43
C ILE A 589 -4.88 -28.06 3.87
N VAL A 590 -5.73 -27.76 4.86
CA VAL A 590 -5.38 -27.87 6.28
C VAL A 590 -6.12 -29.05 6.89
N LYS A 591 -5.39 -29.96 7.55
CA LYS A 591 -6.00 -31.13 8.18
C LYS A 591 -6.71 -30.73 9.47
N VAL A 592 -8.02 -30.92 9.54
CA VAL A 592 -8.80 -30.70 10.77
C VAL A 592 -8.72 -31.92 11.69
N GLN A 593 -8.48 -31.69 12.98
CA GLN A 593 -8.53 -32.69 14.05
C GLN A 593 -9.47 -32.20 15.16
N ILE A 594 -10.35 -33.07 15.63
CA ILE A 594 -11.24 -32.78 16.76
C ILE A 594 -10.71 -33.55 17.96
N THR A 595 -10.42 -32.86 19.06
CA THR A 595 -9.76 -33.47 20.21
C THR A 595 -10.70 -34.46 20.93
N GLN A 596 -10.22 -35.66 21.31
CA GLN A 596 -11.05 -36.82 21.73
C GLN A 596 -12.04 -36.61 22.89
N ALA A 597 -11.90 -35.57 23.71
CA ALA A 597 -12.92 -35.22 24.72
C ALA A 597 -14.29 -34.88 24.09
N THR A 598 -14.32 -34.56 22.80
CA THR A 598 -15.50 -34.10 22.07
C THR A 598 -16.28 -35.21 21.37
N GLN A 599 -15.64 -36.34 21.00
CA GLN A 599 -16.38 -37.48 20.42
C GLN A 599 -17.35 -38.11 21.41
N ALA A 600 -17.00 -38.15 22.70
CA ALA A 600 -17.88 -38.65 23.76
C ALA A 600 -19.04 -37.69 24.08
N ALA A 601 -18.84 -36.38 23.91
CA ALA A 601 -19.87 -35.36 24.16
C ALA A 601 -20.85 -35.23 22.98
N LEU A 602 -20.37 -35.29 21.74
CA LEU A 602 -21.20 -35.31 20.52
C LEU A 602 -22.01 -36.61 20.43
N ALA A 603 -21.38 -37.76 20.71
CA ALA A 603 -22.11 -39.04 20.75
C ALA A 603 -23.15 -39.11 21.89
N ALA A 604 -22.96 -38.36 22.98
CA ALA A 604 -23.94 -38.29 24.07
C ALA A 604 -25.13 -37.37 23.74
N GLN A 605 -24.96 -36.38 22.85
CA GLN A 605 -26.05 -35.52 22.36
C GLN A 605 -26.93 -36.21 21.30
N GLU A 606 -26.38 -37.13 20.49
CA GLU A 606 -27.17 -37.96 19.57
C GLU A 606 -28.00 -39.05 20.29
N MET A 607 -27.78 -39.26 21.59
CA MET A 607 -28.43 -40.30 22.40
C MET A 607 -29.53 -39.79 23.34
N VAL A 608 -29.90 -38.50 23.30
CA VAL A 608 -30.94 -37.90 24.17
C VAL A 608 -32.16 -37.45 23.37
#